data_AF-A0AAN7D4U9-F1
#
_entry.id   AF-A0AAN7D4U9-F1
#
_cell.length_a   1.000
_cell.length_b   1.000
_cell.length_c   1.000
_cell.angle_alpha   90.00
_cell.angle_beta   90.00
_cell.angle_gamma   90.00
#
_symmetry.space_group_name_H-M   'P 1'
#
loop_
_entity.id
_entity.type
_entity.pdbx_description
1 polymer ?
#
loop_
_entity_poly.entity_id
_entity_poly.type
_entity_poly.pdbx_seq_one_letter_code
_entity_poly.pdbx_strand_id
1 'polypeptide(L)'
;MADAFDTYDVYQDKLFPAVAVASFTGPFIVGEFSFYQDNTGQVVATGAFQKGLLQDREYQFRFHQGPNCENLGEAVMAHYFETMHVLDIGGTPPIQEPLNVHLTDEDGYMGLPWVLSDGVHDLACVVLKGHQTK
;
A
#
# COMPACT_ATOMS: atom_id res chain seq x y z
N MET A 1 35.25 -31.82 -4.74
CA MET A 1 34.25 -31.32 -3.79
C MET A 1 34.04 -29.86 -4.14
N ALA A 2 32.94 -29.53 -4.79
CA ALA A 2 32.54 -28.14 -5.00
C ALA A 2 31.66 -27.77 -3.80
N ASP A 3 32.06 -26.72 -3.08
CA ASP A 3 31.40 -26.28 -1.85
C ASP A 3 29.96 -25.85 -2.12
N ALA A 4 29.03 -26.43 -1.34
CA ALA A 4 27.60 -26.18 -1.40
C ALA A 4 27.18 -24.88 -0.66
N PHE A 5 28.08 -23.89 -0.57
CA PHE A 5 27.89 -22.70 0.26
C PHE A 5 27.99 -21.36 -0.47
N ASP A 6 27.89 -21.37 -1.80
CA ASP A 6 27.94 -20.14 -2.63
C ASP A 6 26.56 -19.71 -3.17
N THR A 7 25.47 -20.23 -2.60
CA THR A 7 24.10 -19.91 -3.04
C THR A 7 23.33 -18.98 -2.09
N TYR A 8 23.91 -18.60 -0.95
CA TYR A 8 23.24 -17.74 0.02
C TYR A 8 23.39 -16.24 -0.27
N ASP A 9 24.36 -15.82 -1.11
CA ASP A 9 24.56 -14.41 -1.50
C ASP A 9 23.76 -13.99 -2.75
N VAL A 10 23.15 -14.93 -3.48
CA VAL A 10 22.53 -14.65 -4.79
C VAL A 10 21.07 -14.14 -4.66
N TYR A 11 20.59 -13.96 -3.43
CA TYR A 11 19.20 -13.57 -3.13
C TYR A 11 19.06 -12.29 -2.30
N GLN A 12 20.16 -11.71 -1.79
CA GLN A 12 20.06 -10.56 -0.87
C GLN A 12 19.55 -9.27 -1.55
N ASP A 13 19.69 -9.13 -2.87
CA ASP A 13 19.23 -7.94 -3.62
C ASP A 13 18.13 -8.25 -4.66
N LYS A 14 17.46 -9.40 -4.58
CA LYS A 14 16.45 -9.78 -5.58
C LYS A 14 15.08 -9.25 -5.18
N LEU A 15 14.68 -8.16 -5.83
CA LEU A 15 13.29 -7.74 -5.90
C LEU A 15 12.53 -8.79 -6.72
N PHE A 16 11.40 -9.27 -6.18
CA PHE A 16 10.56 -10.25 -6.84
C PHE A 16 9.24 -9.60 -7.26
N PRO A 17 8.63 -10.05 -8.37
CA PRO A 17 7.26 -9.69 -8.65
C PRO A 17 6.37 -10.07 -7.47
N ALA A 18 5.61 -9.11 -6.97
CA ALA A 18 4.79 -9.29 -5.77
C ALA A 18 3.48 -8.53 -5.91
N VAL A 19 2.45 -9.07 -5.28
CA VAL A 19 1.13 -8.45 -5.22
C VAL A 19 0.70 -8.34 -3.77
N ALA A 20 0.20 -7.17 -3.41
CA ALA A 20 -0.44 -6.96 -2.13
C ALA A 20 -1.79 -6.26 -2.29
N VAL A 21 -2.69 -6.48 -1.34
CA VAL A 21 -4.03 -5.89 -1.35
C VAL A 21 -4.29 -5.18 -0.03
N ALA A 22 -4.91 -4.02 -0.13
CA ALA A 22 -5.40 -3.22 0.98
C ALA A 22 -6.91 -2.95 0.78
N SER A 23 -7.74 -3.55 1.64
CA SER A 23 -9.19 -3.40 1.57
C SER A 23 -9.69 -2.55 2.74
N PHE A 24 -10.16 -1.34 2.45
CA PHE A 24 -10.81 -0.46 3.41
C PHE A 24 -12.28 -0.86 3.49
N THR A 25 -12.67 -1.66 4.50
CA THR A 25 -14.06 -2.09 4.69
C THR A 25 -14.60 -1.63 6.03
N GLY A 26 -15.29 -0.49 6.03
CA GLY A 26 -15.97 0.06 7.21
C GLY A 26 -17.41 0.48 6.90
N PRO A 27 -18.19 0.85 7.94
CA PRO A 27 -19.54 1.35 7.76
C PRO A 27 -19.58 2.59 6.84
N PHE A 28 -18.57 3.45 6.93
CA PHE A 28 -18.54 4.75 6.24
C PHE A 28 -17.62 4.81 5.03
N ILE A 29 -16.57 3.98 4.97
CA ILE A 29 -15.59 3.98 3.88
C ILE A 29 -15.50 2.58 3.28
N VAL A 30 -15.59 2.49 1.96
CA VAL A 30 -15.35 1.26 1.19
C VAL A 30 -14.42 1.60 0.04
N GLY A 31 -13.31 0.89 -0.03
CA GLY A 31 -12.30 1.03 -1.07
C GLY A 31 -11.36 -0.17 -1.10
N GLU A 32 -10.72 -0.38 -2.24
CA GLU A 32 -9.71 -1.43 -2.38
C GLU A 32 -8.58 -0.95 -3.27
N PHE A 33 -7.36 -1.30 -2.87
CA PHE A 33 -6.14 -1.07 -3.62
C PHE A 33 -5.37 -2.37 -3.75
N SER A 34 -4.84 -2.60 -4.95
CA SER A 34 -3.83 -3.59 -5.25
C SER A 34 -2.51 -2.90 -5.52
N PHE A 35 -1.42 -3.47 -5.01
CA PHE A 35 -0.06 -2.99 -5.20
C PHE A 35 0.67 -4.06 -6.00
N TYR A 36 1.21 -3.67 -7.14
CA TYR A 36 1.94 -4.56 -8.04
C TYR A 36 3.40 -4.13 -8.06
N GLN A 37 4.28 -4.98 -7.55
CA GLN A 37 5.72 -4.84 -7.74
C GLN A 37 6.16 -5.67 -8.94
N ASP A 38 6.97 -5.10 -9.82
CA ASP A 38 7.60 -5.83 -10.91
C ASP A 38 9.00 -6.39 -10.53
N ASN A 39 9.69 -6.99 -11.49
CA ASN A 39 11.02 -7.55 -11.28
C ASN A 39 12.14 -6.50 -11.16
N THR A 40 11.85 -5.22 -11.39
CA THR A 40 12.77 -4.09 -11.16
C THR A 40 12.57 -3.47 -9.79
N GLY A 41 11.54 -3.91 -9.04
CA GLY A 41 11.14 -3.36 -7.77
C GLY A 41 10.21 -2.15 -7.87
N GLN A 42 9.82 -1.74 -9.09
CA GLN A 42 8.87 -0.66 -9.26
C GLN A 42 7.50 -1.10 -8.76
N VAL A 43 6.87 -0.27 -7.91
CA VAL A 43 5.53 -0.53 -7.38
C VAL A 43 4.52 0.41 -8.04
N VAL A 44 3.40 -0.15 -8.51
CA VAL A 44 2.23 0.59 -8.95
C VAL A 44 1.06 0.25 -8.04
N ALA A 45 0.44 1.27 -7.45
CA ALA A 45 -0.82 1.13 -6.72
C ALA A 45 -1.99 1.36 -7.67
N THR A 46 -2.93 0.43 -7.69
CA THR A 46 -4.16 0.50 -8.49
C THR A 46 -5.36 0.28 -7.58
N GLY A 47 -6.35 1.18 -7.60
CA GLY A 47 -7.49 1.04 -6.70
C GLY A 47 -8.56 2.09 -6.89
N ALA A 48 -9.59 2.00 -6.07
CA ALA A 48 -10.63 3.03 -5.99
C ALA A 48 -11.36 2.95 -4.66
N PHE A 49 -11.94 4.06 -4.25
CA PHE A 49 -12.97 4.09 -3.22
C PHE A 49 -14.34 4.07 -3.89
N GLN A 50 -15.27 3.26 -3.37
CA GLN A 50 -16.67 3.25 -3.81
C GLN A 50 -17.55 4.14 -2.93
N LYS A 51 -17.10 4.47 -1.70
CA LYS A 51 -17.84 5.38 -0.80
C LYS A 51 -16.93 5.96 0.29
N GLY A 52 -17.41 7.04 0.90
CA GLY A 52 -16.90 7.55 2.17
C GLY A 52 -15.88 8.68 2.08
N LEU A 53 -15.49 9.04 0.86
CA LEU A 53 -14.71 10.26 0.61
C LEU A 53 -15.65 11.42 0.27
N LEU A 54 -15.22 12.62 0.60
CA LEU A 54 -15.91 13.89 0.40
C LEU A 54 -15.17 14.69 -0.66
N GLN A 55 -15.92 15.47 -1.43
CA GLN A 55 -15.35 16.40 -2.40
C GLN A 55 -14.57 17.53 -1.74
N ASP A 56 -13.71 18.15 -2.53
CA ASP A 56 -12.88 19.30 -2.14
C ASP A 56 -12.03 19.05 -0.89
N ARG A 57 -11.67 17.79 -0.65
CA ARG A 57 -10.73 17.37 0.39
C ARG A 57 -9.50 16.74 -0.21
N GLU A 58 -8.35 17.06 0.36
CA GLU A 58 -7.12 16.37 0.10
C GLU A 58 -7.01 15.15 1.02
N TYR A 59 -6.63 14.03 0.43
CA TYR A 59 -6.47 12.77 1.14
C TYR A 59 -5.00 12.35 1.10
N GLN A 60 -4.46 12.07 2.28
CA GLN A 60 -3.09 11.61 2.45
C GLN A 60 -3.09 10.12 2.78
N PHE A 61 -2.19 9.39 2.14
CA PHE A 61 -1.94 7.99 2.39
C PHE A 61 -0.59 7.84 3.07
N ARG A 62 -0.55 7.14 4.21
CA ARG A 62 0.68 6.98 4.99
C ARG A 62 0.96 5.54 5.31
N PHE A 63 2.19 5.11 5.08
CA PHE A 63 2.68 3.85 5.62
C PHE A 63 3.33 4.09 6.96
N HIS A 64 3.11 3.18 7.91
CA HIS A 64 3.69 3.24 9.24
C HIS A 64 4.49 1.98 9.56
N GLN A 65 5.52 2.09 10.39
CA GLN A 65 6.42 0.97 10.72
C GLN A 65 5.90 0.02 11.80
N GLY A 66 4.83 0.39 12.49
CA GLY A 66 4.28 -0.41 13.58
C GLY A 66 3.60 -1.68 13.08
N PRO A 67 3.36 -2.66 13.97
CA PRO A 67 2.92 -3.99 13.56
C PRO A 67 1.45 -4.06 13.11
N ASN A 68 0.62 -3.06 13.43
CA ASN A 68 -0.81 -3.05 13.12
C ASN A 68 -1.45 -1.66 13.34
N CYS A 69 -2.74 -1.55 13.05
CA CYS A 69 -3.52 -0.32 13.19
C CYS A 69 -3.75 0.17 14.62
N GLU A 70 -3.54 -0.68 15.64
CA GLU A 70 -3.66 -0.27 17.05
C GLU A 70 -2.34 0.33 17.56
N ASN A 71 -1.22 -0.07 16.95
CA ASN A 71 0.12 0.36 17.29
C ASN A 71 0.84 0.81 16.02
N LEU A 72 0.45 1.96 15.48
CA LEU A 72 0.96 2.46 14.20
C LEU A 72 2.46 2.73 14.21
N GLY A 73 3.01 3.26 15.30
CA GLY A 73 4.37 3.80 15.28
C GLY A 73 4.51 5.01 14.34
N GLU A 74 5.74 5.31 13.93
CA GLU A 74 6.03 6.46 13.08
C GLU A 74 5.63 6.22 11.62
N ALA A 75 5.25 7.29 10.92
CA ALA A 75 5.02 7.25 9.49
C ALA A 75 6.36 7.22 8.75
N VAL A 76 6.53 6.25 7.85
CA VAL A 76 7.77 6.05 7.08
C VAL A 76 7.67 6.54 5.65
N MET A 77 6.45 6.64 5.11
CA MET A 77 6.18 7.19 3.79
C MET A 77 4.81 7.84 3.77
N ALA A 78 4.70 8.98 3.09
CA ALA A 78 3.44 9.63 2.80
C ALA A 78 3.30 9.85 1.29
N HIS A 79 2.10 9.68 0.77
CA HIS A 79 1.78 9.84 -0.63
C HIS A 79 0.41 10.49 -0.81
N TYR A 80 0.29 11.30 -1.86
CA TYR A 80 -0.95 11.89 -2.34
C TYR A 80 -1.12 11.42 -3.77
N PHE A 81 -2.25 10.76 -4.06
CA PHE A 81 -2.56 10.34 -5.42
C PHE A 81 -3.05 11.55 -6.21
N GLU A 82 -2.38 11.88 -7.32
CA GLU A 82 -2.73 13.02 -8.17
C GLU A 82 -4.11 12.85 -8.81
N THR A 83 -4.47 11.60 -9.13
CA THR A 83 -5.75 11.25 -9.77
C THR A 83 -6.90 11.07 -8.77
N MET A 84 -6.63 11.28 -7.47
CA MET A 84 -7.68 11.19 -6.46
C MET A 84 -8.60 12.41 -6.51
N HIS A 85 -9.70 12.24 -7.23
CA HIS A 85 -10.82 13.18 -7.26
C HIS A 85 -12.10 12.45 -6.86
N VAL A 86 -12.87 13.04 -5.93
CA VAL A 86 -14.12 12.43 -5.45
C VAL A 86 -15.27 12.81 -6.38
N LEU A 87 -16.03 11.82 -6.83
CA LEU A 87 -17.23 12.00 -7.64
C LEU A 87 -18.43 12.40 -6.76
N ASP A 88 -19.32 13.25 -7.29
CA ASP A 88 -20.54 13.76 -6.59
C ASP A 88 -21.36 12.65 -5.92
N ILE A 89 -21.35 11.45 -6.50
CA ILE A 89 -22.16 10.32 -6.08
C ILE A 89 -21.33 9.03 -6.18
N GLY A 90 -20.56 8.72 -5.14
CA GLY A 90 -20.11 7.33 -4.93
C GLY A 90 -18.67 6.99 -5.31
N GLY A 91 -17.70 7.74 -4.78
CA GLY A 91 -16.32 7.27 -4.71
C GLY A 91 -15.34 8.02 -5.62
N THR A 92 -14.27 7.35 -6.01
CA THR A 92 -13.19 7.90 -6.85
C THR A 92 -13.16 7.22 -8.20
N PRO A 93 -12.63 7.87 -9.26
CA PRO A 93 -12.22 7.15 -10.45
C PRO A 93 -11.14 6.10 -10.09
N PRO A 94 -10.91 5.11 -10.96
CA PRO A 94 -9.78 4.21 -10.82
C PRO A 94 -8.46 5.00 -10.76
N ILE A 95 -7.72 4.80 -9.69
CA ILE A 95 -6.37 5.32 -9.47
C ILE A 95 -5.38 4.27 -9.98
N GLN A 96 -4.35 4.73 -10.68
CA GLN A 96 -3.22 3.89 -11.09
C GLN A 96 -1.96 4.75 -11.14
N GLU A 97 -1.16 4.70 -10.08
CA GLU A 97 0.00 5.58 -9.91
C GLU A 97 1.22 4.82 -9.34
N PRO A 98 2.44 5.16 -9.76
CA PRO A 98 3.65 4.58 -9.21
C PRO A 98 3.88 5.07 -7.77
N LEU A 99 4.37 4.18 -6.91
CA LEU A 99 4.81 4.50 -5.55
C LEU A 99 6.32 4.29 -5.41
N ASN A 100 6.98 5.21 -4.71
CA ASN A 100 8.41 5.09 -4.39
C ASN A 100 8.62 4.21 -3.15
N VAL A 101 8.22 2.93 -3.25
CA VAL A 101 8.34 1.91 -2.21
C VAL A 101 8.69 0.57 -2.82
N HIS A 102 9.14 -0.37 -1.99
CA HIS A 102 9.29 -1.78 -2.32
C HIS A 102 8.38 -2.63 -1.41
N LEU A 103 7.96 -3.80 -1.89
CA LEU A 103 7.05 -4.69 -1.18
C LEU A 103 7.76 -5.85 -0.47
N THR A 104 8.93 -6.29 -0.95
CA THR A 104 9.50 -7.61 -0.58
C THR A 104 10.95 -7.61 -0.12
N ASP A 105 11.64 -6.47 -0.11
CA ASP A 105 13.00 -6.33 0.41
C ASP A 105 13.01 -6.23 1.95
N GLU A 106 14.19 -6.04 2.55
CA GLU A 106 14.35 -5.91 4.01
C GLU A 106 13.55 -4.73 4.58
N ASP A 107 13.44 -3.65 3.80
CA ASP A 107 12.63 -2.46 4.10
C ASP A 107 11.22 -2.53 3.47
N GLY A 108 10.78 -3.73 3.10
CA GLY A 108 9.56 -3.97 2.33
C GLY A 108 8.29 -3.61 3.07
N TYR A 109 7.32 -3.06 2.34
CA TYR A 109 6.12 -2.46 2.93
C TYR A 109 5.00 -3.49 3.19
N MET A 110 5.23 -4.75 2.84
CA MET A 110 4.26 -5.82 3.11
C MET A 110 4.13 -6.06 4.62
N GLY A 111 2.91 -6.15 5.12
CA GLY A 111 2.62 -6.28 6.54
C GLY A 111 2.59 -4.94 7.30
N LEU A 112 2.94 -3.83 6.66
CA LEU A 112 2.85 -2.51 7.28
C LEU A 112 1.41 -1.95 7.25
N PRO A 113 1.01 -1.20 8.29
CA PRO A 113 -0.19 -0.39 8.28
C PRO A 113 -0.12 0.69 7.19
N TRP A 114 -1.24 0.83 6.49
CA TRP A 114 -1.50 1.86 5.51
C TRP A 114 -2.74 2.64 5.92
N VAL A 115 -2.55 3.93 6.15
CA VAL A 115 -3.54 4.82 6.76
C VAL A 115 -4.01 5.84 5.73
N LEU A 116 -5.32 5.98 5.62
CA LEU A 116 -5.98 7.08 4.91
C LEU A 116 -6.30 8.19 5.90
N SER A 117 -5.89 9.41 5.61
CA SER A 117 -6.15 10.62 6.39
C SER A 117 -6.71 11.75 5.54
N ASP A 118 -7.53 12.63 6.14
CA ASP A 118 -7.95 13.90 5.53
C ASP A 118 -7.10 15.11 6.01
N GLY A 119 -5.93 14.84 6.58
CA GLY A 119 -5.02 15.85 7.14
C GLY A 119 -5.38 16.30 8.56
N VAL A 120 -6.60 16.03 9.04
CA VAL A 120 -7.04 16.32 10.41
C VAL A 120 -7.26 15.05 11.21
N HIS A 121 -7.86 14.03 10.59
CA HIS A 121 -8.19 12.75 11.20
C HIS A 121 -7.67 11.59 10.36
N ASP A 122 -7.36 10.49 11.03
CA ASP A 122 -7.19 9.19 10.38
C ASP A 122 -8.57 8.58 10.15
N LEU A 123 -8.92 8.37 8.89
CA LEU A 123 -10.23 7.92 8.46
C LEU A 123 -10.34 6.41 8.41
N ALA A 124 -9.25 5.75 8.02
CA ALA A 124 -9.18 4.30 7.99
C ALA A 124 -7.73 3.83 8.08
N CYS A 125 -7.54 2.64 8.65
CA CYS A 125 -6.26 1.95 8.65
C CYS A 125 -6.46 0.50 8.22
N VAL A 126 -5.57 0.02 7.37
CA VAL A 126 -5.54 -1.37 6.89
C VAL A 126 -4.10 -1.86 6.90
N VAL A 127 -3.90 -3.17 7.05
CA VAL A 127 -2.56 -3.76 6.94
C VAL A 127 -2.39 -4.30 5.53
N LEU A 128 -1.27 -3.98 4.88
CA LEU A 128 -1.00 -4.44 3.53
C LEU A 128 -0.71 -5.95 3.52
N LYS A 129 -1.60 -6.74 2.92
CA LYS A 129 -1.49 -8.20 2.92
C LYS A 129 -0.96 -8.69 1.58
N GLY A 130 0.05 -9.57 1.63
CA GLY A 130 0.48 -10.31 0.45
C GLY A 130 -0.66 -11.14 -0.13
N HIS A 131 -0.81 -11.12 -1.45
CA HIS A 131 -1.78 -11.96 -2.13
C HIS A 131 -1.26 -13.41 -2.14
N GLN A 132 -1.80 -14.25 -1.24
CA GLN A 132 -1.52 -15.68 -1.28
C GLN A 132 -2.30 -16.32 -2.44
N THR A 133 -1.63 -16.54 -3.57
CA THR A 133 -2.06 -17.54 -4.54
C THR A 133 -2.02 -18.91 -3.86
N LYS A 134 -3.19 -19.49 -3.58
CA LYS A 134 -3.34 -20.90 -3.24
C LYS A 134 -3.18 -21.77 -4.48
#